data_AF-A4C317-F1
#
_entry.id   AF-A4C317-F1
#
_cell.length_a   1.000
_cell.length_b   1.000
_cell.length_c   1.000
_cell.angle_alpha   90.00
_cell.angle_beta   90.00
_cell.angle_gamma   90.00
#
_symmetry.space_group_name_H-M   'P 1'
#
loop_
_entity.id
_entity.type
_entity.pdbx_description
1 polymer ?
#
loop_
_entity_poly.entity_id
_entity_poly.type
_entity_poly.pdbx_seq_one_letter_code
_entity_poly.pdbx_strand_id
1 'polypeptide(L)'
;MKTNPIDDILPLNRDEYLIKIQNHFSKLVAEIVNFGTHILKWDVEVKREGKDNNIPTLFFRNILELSDSISILIKESSIDPSKIILRTLIENILQLIYMLEEKERQRVLSYMVAKANKDIKYYNKFIKTENSSSQFKIQIEKDELNLNFDKFMDHPEIIKTKESKKSLLEKPEFSEVQKEYLRTSKKRKNPNWYSLYNGPDNLEQLAQKLKKNIRYEFFYRKYSENVHGLNLTKGMVYVGNDSAQIIQIRDFEHTQNVTFNTASLLLEIYNIFIRKRVPEKLDEYRKWYLTIRNDYLDLNKRNYINYKK
;
A
#
# COMPACT_ATOMS: atom_id res chain seq x y z
N MET A 1 23.52 -20.20 23.11
CA MET A 1 23.11 -19.46 24.33
C MET A 1 21.97 -18.52 23.92
N LYS A 2 20.87 -18.45 24.68
CA LYS A 2 19.78 -17.49 24.39
C LYS A 2 20.14 -16.13 24.97
N THR A 3 19.87 -15.05 24.25
CA THR A 3 20.09 -13.67 24.70
C THR A 3 18.79 -13.07 25.21
N ASN A 4 18.90 -12.08 26.11
CA ASN A 4 17.79 -11.25 26.57
C ASN A 4 17.81 -9.90 25.82
N PRO A 5 16.65 -9.25 25.61
CA PRO A 5 16.62 -7.88 25.11
C PRO A 5 17.29 -6.92 26.09
N ILE A 6 17.82 -5.82 25.57
CA ILE A 6 18.24 -4.67 26.37
C ILE A 6 17.03 -3.74 26.41
N ASP A 7 16.37 -3.62 27.57
CA ASP A 7 15.08 -2.92 27.68
C ASP A 7 15.16 -1.43 27.25
N ASP A 8 16.29 -0.77 27.45
CA ASP A 8 16.51 0.62 27.01
C ASP A 8 16.55 0.79 25.49
N ILE A 9 16.77 -0.29 24.73
CA ILE A 9 16.83 -0.30 23.27
C ILE A 9 15.59 -0.97 22.68
N LEU A 10 15.22 -2.13 23.23
CA LEU A 10 14.09 -2.96 22.80
C LEU A 10 13.21 -3.27 24.01
N PRO A 11 12.37 -2.33 24.46
CA PRO A 11 11.49 -2.55 25.59
C PRO A 11 10.41 -3.57 25.21
N LEU A 12 10.52 -4.79 25.74
CA LEU A 12 9.47 -5.80 25.58
C LEU A 12 8.37 -5.66 26.63
N ASN A 13 8.75 -5.20 27.82
CA ASN A 13 7.83 -4.92 28.92
C ASN A 13 7.32 -3.48 28.79
N ARG A 14 6.02 -3.33 28.59
CA ARG A 14 5.33 -2.04 28.49
C ARG A 14 4.49 -1.84 29.75
N ASP A 15 4.31 -0.60 30.16
CA ASP A 15 3.41 -0.30 31.27
C ASP A 15 1.96 -0.64 30.90
N GLU A 16 1.14 -0.94 31.92
CA GLU A 16 -0.25 -1.38 31.74
C GLU A 16 -1.11 -0.34 31.00
N TYR A 17 -0.81 0.95 31.17
CA TYR A 17 -1.55 2.03 30.53
C TYR A 17 -1.28 2.06 29.02
N LEU A 18 -0.01 1.96 28.60
CA LEU A 18 0.38 1.87 27.20
C LEU A 18 -0.21 0.62 26.53
N ILE A 19 -0.15 -0.54 27.21
CA ILE A 19 -0.77 -1.79 26.73
C ILE A 19 -2.27 -1.58 26.50
N LYS A 20 -2.97 -0.92 27.43
CA LYS A 20 -4.40 -0.66 27.31
C LYS A 20 -4.72 0.24 26.11
N ILE A 21 -3.95 1.31 25.89
CA ILE A 21 -4.12 2.21 24.74
C ILE A 21 -3.87 1.47 23.42
N GLN A 22 -2.73 0.78 23.30
CA GLN A 22 -2.36 0.08 22.07
C GLN A 22 -3.35 -1.03 21.73
N ASN A 23 -3.83 -1.77 22.74
CA ASN A 23 -4.90 -2.74 22.54
C ASN A 23 -6.21 -2.09 22.08
N HIS A 24 -6.59 -0.94 22.63
CA HIS A 24 -7.77 -0.21 22.19
C HIS A 24 -7.65 0.26 20.73
N PHE A 25 -6.52 0.88 20.38
CA PHE A 25 -6.25 1.37 19.02
C PHE A 25 -6.16 0.23 18.00
N SER A 26 -5.46 -0.85 18.34
CA SER A 26 -5.38 -2.05 17.51
C SER A 26 -6.76 -2.65 17.27
N LYS A 27 -7.58 -2.81 18.33
CA LYS A 27 -8.96 -3.32 18.23
C LYS A 27 -9.84 -2.45 17.34
N LEU A 28 -9.72 -1.13 17.42
CA LEU A 28 -10.49 -0.23 16.57
C LEU A 28 -10.14 -0.43 15.08
N VAL A 29 -8.85 -0.47 14.73
CA VAL A 29 -8.44 -0.73 13.33
C VAL A 29 -8.87 -2.12 12.89
N ALA A 30 -8.69 -3.14 13.74
CA ALA A 30 -9.09 -4.51 13.45
C ALA A 30 -10.61 -4.64 13.23
N GLU A 31 -11.43 -3.92 13.99
CA GLU A 31 -12.89 -3.89 13.78
C GLU A 31 -13.27 -3.21 12.46
N ILE A 32 -12.57 -2.14 12.08
CA ILE A 32 -12.77 -1.51 10.76
C ILE A 32 -12.42 -2.51 9.66
N VAL A 33 -11.28 -3.20 9.76
CA VAL A 33 -10.87 -4.25 8.81
C VAL A 33 -11.90 -5.38 8.74
N ASN A 34 -12.37 -5.83 9.91
CA ASN A 34 -13.41 -6.86 10.03
C ASN A 34 -14.65 -6.46 9.22
N PHE A 35 -15.19 -5.26 9.42
CA PHE A 35 -16.29 -4.75 8.61
C PHE A 35 -15.95 -4.69 7.12
N GLY A 36 -14.73 -4.31 6.78
CA GLY A 36 -14.21 -4.36 5.42
C GLY A 36 -14.36 -5.74 4.76
N THR A 37 -14.22 -6.83 5.51
CA THR A 37 -14.42 -8.18 4.97
C THR A 37 -15.87 -8.44 4.54
N HIS A 38 -16.85 -7.83 5.23
CA HIS A 38 -18.25 -7.87 4.81
C HIS A 38 -18.45 -7.12 3.49
N ILE A 39 -17.84 -5.93 3.33
CA ILE A 39 -17.89 -5.17 2.07
C ILE A 39 -17.27 -6.00 0.93
N LEU A 40 -16.12 -6.62 1.17
CA LEU A 40 -15.46 -7.48 0.20
C LEU A 40 -16.35 -8.65 -0.21
N LYS A 41 -17.01 -9.30 0.77
CA LYS A 41 -17.95 -10.40 0.52
C LYS A 41 -19.15 -9.93 -0.31
N TRP A 42 -19.78 -8.83 0.07
CA TRP A 42 -20.90 -8.26 -0.70
C TRP A 42 -20.51 -8.00 -2.15
N ASP A 43 -19.32 -7.43 -2.38
CA ASP A 43 -18.84 -7.16 -3.73
C ASP A 43 -18.63 -8.43 -4.57
N VAL A 44 -18.09 -9.48 -3.96
CA VAL A 44 -17.88 -10.78 -4.62
C VAL A 44 -19.21 -11.46 -4.95
N GLU A 45 -20.21 -11.34 -4.06
CA GLU A 45 -21.54 -11.94 -4.23
C GLU A 45 -22.35 -11.35 -5.39
N VAL A 46 -22.03 -10.12 -5.84
CA VAL A 46 -22.63 -9.51 -7.05
C VAL A 46 -22.33 -10.31 -8.32
N LYS A 47 -21.31 -11.19 -8.33
CA LYS A 47 -20.95 -12.06 -9.48
C LYS A 47 -20.81 -11.29 -10.80
N ARG A 48 -19.95 -10.27 -10.84
CA ARG A 48 -19.71 -9.49 -12.06
C ARG A 48 -19.08 -10.36 -13.14
N GLU A 49 -19.64 -10.30 -14.34
CA GLU A 49 -19.10 -10.99 -15.52
C GLU A 49 -17.74 -10.40 -15.91
N GLY A 50 -16.84 -11.21 -16.47
CA GLY A 50 -15.49 -10.75 -16.87
C GLY A 50 -14.46 -10.79 -15.74
N LYS A 51 -13.31 -11.46 -15.99
CA LYS A 51 -12.23 -11.66 -14.99
C LYS A 51 -11.62 -10.35 -14.48
N ASP A 52 -11.77 -9.29 -15.25
CA ASP A 52 -11.25 -7.95 -15.03
C ASP A 52 -12.16 -7.07 -14.16
N ASN A 53 -13.45 -7.34 -14.09
CA ASN A 53 -14.37 -6.60 -13.21
C ASN A 53 -14.12 -6.85 -11.71
N ASN A 54 -13.24 -7.80 -11.38
CA ASN A 54 -12.75 -8.08 -10.04
C ASN A 54 -11.48 -7.31 -9.67
N ILE A 55 -10.86 -6.56 -10.59
CA ILE A 55 -9.64 -5.79 -10.26
C ILE A 55 -9.88 -4.79 -9.12
N PRO A 56 -10.96 -3.99 -9.09
CA PRO A 56 -11.25 -3.12 -7.95
C PRO A 56 -11.41 -3.89 -6.63
N THR A 57 -12.03 -5.08 -6.69
CA THR A 57 -12.17 -6.00 -5.56
C THR A 57 -10.81 -6.45 -5.02
N LEU A 58 -9.85 -6.77 -5.90
CA LEU A 58 -8.49 -7.15 -5.51
C LEU A 58 -7.71 -5.99 -4.88
N PHE A 59 -7.87 -4.76 -5.40
CA PHE A 59 -7.32 -3.56 -4.76
C PHE A 59 -7.90 -3.37 -3.36
N PHE A 60 -9.22 -3.53 -3.20
CA PHE A 60 -9.88 -3.43 -1.92
C PHE A 60 -9.39 -4.50 -0.94
N ARG A 61 -9.23 -5.75 -1.39
CA ARG A 61 -8.66 -6.82 -0.58
C ARG A 61 -7.24 -6.49 -0.09
N ASN A 62 -6.38 -5.96 -0.95
CA ASN A 62 -5.02 -5.53 -0.57
C ASN A 62 -5.04 -4.38 0.47
N ILE A 63 -5.99 -3.45 0.36
CA ILE A 63 -6.21 -2.38 1.35
C ILE A 63 -6.53 -2.98 2.73
N LEU A 64 -7.35 -4.03 2.80
CA LEU A 64 -7.67 -4.71 4.06
C LEU A 64 -6.43 -5.40 4.66
N GLU A 65 -5.61 -6.08 3.86
CA GLU A 65 -4.39 -6.74 4.34
C GLU A 65 -3.36 -5.77 4.93
N LEU A 66 -3.12 -4.65 4.22
CA LEU A 66 -2.20 -3.62 4.70
C LEU A 66 -2.70 -3.04 6.03
N SER A 67 -4.01 -2.87 6.16
CA SER A 67 -4.63 -2.32 7.36
C SER A 67 -4.63 -3.30 8.54
N ASP A 68 -4.85 -4.58 8.27
CA ASP A 68 -4.72 -5.66 9.27
C ASP A 68 -3.29 -5.70 9.81
N SER A 69 -2.30 -5.63 8.92
CA SER A 69 -0.88 -5.57 9.28
C SER A 69 -0.58 -4.37 10.19
N ILE A 70 -1.14 -3.19 9.89
CA ILE A 70 -1.00 -2.00 10.75
C ILE A 70 -1.61 -2.25 12.13
N SER A 71 -2.77 -2.91 12.23
CA SER A 71 -3.40 -3.22 13.52
C SER A 71 -2.52 -4.09 14.43
N ILE A 72 -1.81 -5.06 13.84
CA ILE A 72 -0.87 -5.94 14.53
C ILE A 72 0.36 -5.15 15.00
N LEU A 73 0.91 -4.31 14.13
CA LEU A 73 2.07 -3.49 14.48
C LEU A 73 1.78 -2.46 15.58
N ILE A 74 0.59 -1.86 15.58
CA ILE A 74 0.11 -1.00 16.67
C ILE A 74 0.09 -1.76 18.00
N LYS A 75 -0.45 -2.99 17.98
CA LYS A 75 -0.55 -3.83 19.17
C LYS A 75 0.82 -4.15 19.77
N GLU A 76 1.86 -4.24 18.94
CA GLU A 76 3.23 -4.58 19.35
C GLU A 76 4.15 -3.35 19.51
N SER A 77 3.61 -2.14 19.50
CA SER A 77 4.38 -0.89 19.59
C SER A 77 5.43 -0.73 18.47
N SER A 78 5.18 -1.35 17.31
CA SER A 78 6.07 -1.30 16.14
C SER A 78 5.60 -0.20 15.18
N ILE A 79 5.67 1.05 15.66
CA ILE A 79 4.98 2.17 15.01
C ILE A 79 5.71 2.66 13.77
N ASP A 80 7.04 2.70 13.77
CA ASP A 80 7.79 3.15 12.58
C ASP A 80 7.61 2.23 11.37
N PRO A 81 7.70 0.90 11.50
CA PRO A 81 7.35 -0.01 10.41
C PRO A 81 5.91 0.18 9.92
N SER A 82 4.96 0.48 10.82
CA SER A 82 3.56 0.70 10.42
C SER A 82 3.38 1.92 9.51
N LYS A 83 4.24 2.94 9.63
CA LYS A 83 4.22 4.13 8.75
C LYS A 83 4.58 3.78 7.30
N ILE A 84 5.45 2.79 7.09
CA ILE A 84 5.79 2.27 5.75
C ILE A 84 4.54 1.63 5.13
N ILE A 85 3.86 0.79 5.90
CA ILE A 85 2.64 0.11 5.44
C ILE A 85 1.53 1.13 5.16
N LEU A 86 1.38 2.14 6.02
CA LEU A 86 0.43 3.23 5.84
C LEU A 86 0.69 4.03 4.56
N ARG A 87 1.95 4.22 4.17
CA ARG A 87 2.30 4.83 2.87
C ARG A 87 1.74 4.00 1.71
N THR A 88 2.02 2.71 1.71
CA THR A 88 1.51 1.77 0.69
C THR A 88 -0.03 1.73 0.69
N LEU A 89 -0.67 1.82 1.86
CA LEU A 89 -2.12 1.91 2.00
C LEU A 89 -2.68 3.15 1.29
N ILE A 90 -2.07 4.33 1.48
CA ILE A 90 -2.45 5.56 0.79
C ILE A 90 -2.32 5.38 -0.74
N GLU A 91 -1.21 4.82 -1.22
CA GLU A 91 -1.00 4.57 -2.65
C GLU A 91 -2.10 3.68 -3.25
N ASN A 92 -2.51 2.64 -2.53
CA ASN A 92 -3.56 1.72 -2.96
C ASN A 92 -4.94 2.38 -2.94
N ILE A 93 -5.24 3.18 -1.92
CA ILE A 93 -6.51 3.90 -1.82
C ILE A 93 -6.64 4.94 -2.94
N LEU A 94 -5.61 5.75 -3.21
CA LEU A 94 -5.65 6.72 -4.31
C LEU A 94 -5.85 6.02 -5.66
N GLN A 95 -5.17 4.90 -5.88
CA GLN A 95 -5.33 4.09 -7.09
C GLN A 95 -6.73 3.50 -7.21
N LEU A 96 -7.32 2.99 -6.14
CA LEU A 96 -8.67 2.45 -6.15
C LEU A 96 -9.73 3.54 -6.35
N ILE A 97 -9.61 4.68 -5.65
CA ILE A 97 -10.50 5.83 -5.86
C ILE A 97 -10.45 6.24 -7.33
N TYR A 98 -9.25 6.39 -7.89
CA TYR A 98 -9.09 6.70 -9.30
C TYR A 98 -9.72 5.60 -10.17
N MET A 99 -9.54 4.33 -9.87
CA MET A 99 -10.17 3.27 -10.67
C MET A 99 -11.71 3.38 -10.69
N LEU A 100 -12.32 3.78 -9.57
CA LEU A 100 -13.78 3.83 -9.36
C LEU A 100 -14.48 5.14 -9.77
N GLU A 101 -13.77 6.17 -10.27
CA GLU A 101 -14.44 7.42 -10.66
C GLU A 101 -15.29 7.25 -11.94
N GLU A 102 -14.76 7.69 -13.08
CA GLU A 102 -15.39 7.60 -14.39
C GLU A 102 -14.57 6.70 -15.30
N LYS A 103 -15.23 6.03 -16.25
CA LYS A 103 -14.59 5.11 -17.20
C LYS A 103 -13.88 3.95 -16.49
N GLU A 104 -14.51 3.39 -15.46
CA GLU A 104 -13.96 2.27 -14.65
C GLU A 104 -13.41 1.15 -15.54
N ARG A 105 -14.17 0.71 -16.54
CA ARG A 105 -13.74 -0.29 -17.52
C ARG A 105 -12.40 0.05 -18.16
N GLN A 106 -12.26 1.27 -18.69
CA GLN A 106 -11.02 1.73 -19.32
C GLN A 106 -9.85 1.79 -18.32
N ARG A 107 -10.10 2.21 -17.09
CA ARG A 107 -9.08 2.30 -16.03
C ARG A 107 -8.62 0.92 -15.56
N VAL A 108 -9.54 -0.03 -15.43
CA VAL A 108 -9.24 -1.45 -15.16
C VAL A 108 -8.38 -2.05 -16.27
N LEU A 109 -8.77 -1.86 -17.53
CA LEU A 109 -7.97 -2.34 -18.66
C LEU A 109 -6.59 -1.67 -18.70
N SER A 110 -6.50 -0.38 -18.37
CA SER A 110 -5.24 0.37 -18.29
C SER A 110 -4.30 -0.20 -17.23
N TYR A 111 -4.83 -0.56 -16.05
CA TYR A 111 -4.08 -1.26 -15.02
C TYR A 111 -3.54 -2.60 -15.54
N MET A 112 -4.39 -3.43 -16.14
CA MET A 112 -4.02 -4.74 -16.64
C MET A 112 -2.97 -4.67 -17.74
N VAL A 113 -3.14 -3.76 -18.70
CA VAL A 113 -2.20 -3.53 -19.80
C VAL A 113 -0.85 -3.07 -19.28
N ALA A 114 -0.83 -2.05 -18.41
CA ALA A 114 0.41 -1.55 -17.85
C ALA A 114 1.14 -2.63 -17.02
N LYS A 115 0.40 -3.44 -16.25
CA LYS A 115 0.96 -4.56 -15.48
C LYS A 115 1.53 -5.64 -16.41
N ALA A 116 0.78 -6.06 -17.43
CA ALA A 116 1.24 -7.08 -18.38
C ALA A 116 2.51 -6.65 -19.12
N ASN A 117 2.59 -5.39 -19.60
CA ASN A 117 3.80 -4.88 -20.26
C ASN A 117 5.00 -4.80 -19.29
N LYS A 118 4.78 -4.38 -18.03
CA LYS A 118 5.83 -4.38 -17.00
C LYS A 118 6.33 -5.80 -16.71
N ASP A 119 5.43 -6.76 -16.59
CA ASP A 119 5.76 -8.16 -16.34
C ASP A 119 6.53 -8.78 -17.51
N ILE A 120 6.07 -8.57 -18.76
CA ILE A 120 6.78 -9.04 -19.97
C ILE A 120 8.21 -8.50 -20.00
N LYS A 121 8.38 -7.19 -19.74
CA LYS A 121 9.71 -6.56 -19.70
C LYS A 121 10.60 -7.14 -18.59
N TYR A 122 10.02 -7.48 -17.44
CA TYR A 122 10.76 -8.13 -16.35
C TYR A 122 11.19 -9.54 -16.76
N TYR A 123 10.27 -10.35 -17.30
CA TYR A 123 10.55 -11.72 -17.72
C TYR A 123 11.54 -11.81 -18.89
N ASN A 124 11.57 -10.82 -19.79
CA ASN A 124 12.57 -10.75 -20.86
C ASN A 124 14.02 -10.70 -20.35
N LYS A 125 14.27 -10.36 -19.09
CA LYS A 125 15.61 -10.43 -18.50
C LYS A 125 16.11 -11.87 -18.31
N PHE A 126 15.19 -12.83 -18.29
CA PHE A 126 15.48 -14.25 -18.03
C PHE A 126 15.32 -15.13 -19.28
N ILE A 127 15.27 -14.55 -20.48
CA ILE A 127 15.12 -15.28 -21.74
C ILE A 127 16.33 -14.99 -22.62
N LYS A 128 17.10 -16.02 -23.00
CA LYS A 128 18.42 -15.85 -23.65
C LYS A 128 18.34 -15.12 -25.00
N THR A 129 17.23 -15.29 -25.71
CA THR A 129 17.03 -14.67 -27.03
C THR A 129 16.66 -13.18 -26.96
N GLU A 130 16.39 -12.64 -25.76
CA GLU A 130 16.00 -11.25 -25.57
C GLU A 130 17.23 -10.39 -25.23
N ASN A 131 17.36 -9.21 -25.86
CA ASN A 131 18.49 -8.30 -25.64
C ASN A 131 18.66 -7.85 -24.17
N SER A 132 17.57 -7.80 -23.40
CA SER A 132 17.61 -7.44 -21.97
C SER A 132 18.31 -8.48 -21.09
N SER A 133 18.44 -9.73 -21.55
CA SER A 133 19.10 -10.79 -20.80
C SER A 133 20.60 -10.56 -20.69
N SER A 134 21.26 -10.20 -21.79
CA SER A 134 22.70 -9.90 -21.83
C SER A 134 23.05 -8.72 -20.92
N GLN A 135 22.24 -7.66 -20.93
CA GLN A 135 22.43 -6.51 -20.04
C GLN A 135 22.27 -6.88 -18.57
N PHE A 136 21.31 -7.76 -18.26
CA PHE A 136 21.08 -8.20 -16.89
C PHE A 136 22.18 -9.15 -16.40
N LYS A 137 22.68 -10.04 -17.26
CA LYS A 137 23.83 -10.90 -16.97
C LYS A 137 25.07 -10.10 -16.60
N ILE A 138 25.39 -9.05 -17.37
CA ILE A 138 26.49 -8.12 -17.05
C ILE A 138 26.31 -7.45 -15.68
N GLN A 139 25.08 -7.12 -15.27
CA GLN A 139 24.82 -6.54 -13.95
C GLN A 139 25.07 -7.55 -12.82
N ILE A 140 24.61 -8.79 -12.98
CA ILE A 140 24.81 -9.86 -12.00
C ILE A 140 26.30 -10.22 -11.85
N GLU A 141 27.03 -10.29 -12.96
CA GLU A 141 28.48 -10.55 -12.94
C GLU A 141 29.25 -9.45 -12.20
N LYS A 142 28.80 -8.20 -12.29
CA LYS A 142 29.37 -7.07 -11.53
C LYS A 142 29.08 -7.10 -10.04
N ASP A 143 27.96 -7.69 -9.62
CA ASP A 143 27.57 -7.77 -8.22
C ASP A 143 28.32 -8.90 -7.46
N GLU A 144 29.25 -9.61 -8.13
CA GLU A 144 30.10 -10.67 -7.57
C GLU A 144 29.33 -11.78 -6.82
N LEU A 145 28.06 -12.00 -7.16
CA LEU A 145 27.16 -12.86 -6.40
C LEU A 145 27.55 -14.36 -6.44
N ASN A 146 28.58 -14.76 -7.18
CA ASN A 146 28.98 -16.16 -7.41
C ASN A 146 27.78 -17.06 -7.78
N LEU A 147 26.78 -16.49 -8.46
CA LEU A 147 25.58 -17.19 -8.90
C LEU A 147 25.77 -17.68 -10.33
N ASN A 148 25.48 -18.96 -10.57
CA ASN A 148 25.33 -19.48 -11.92
C ASN A 148 24.00 -18.98 -12.50
N PHE A 149 24.05 -17.79 -13.12
CA PHE A 149 22.88 -17.11 -13.67
C PHE A 149 22.18 -17.92 -14.77
N ASP A 150 22.93 -18.74 -15.52
CA ASP A 150 22.39 -19.55 -16.61
C ASP A 150 21.36 -20.59 -16.12
N LYS A 151 21.35 -20.94 -14.81
CA LYS A 151 20.33 -21.81 -14.20
C LYS A 151 18.94 -21.17 -14.10
N PHE A 152 18.86 -19.84 -14.14
CA PHE A 152 17.60 -19.10 -14.05
C PHE A 152 17.05 -18.69 -15.43
N MET A 153 17.80 -19.01 -16.49
CA MET A 153 17.46 -18.63 -17.86
C MET A 153 16.51 -19.64 -18.51
N ASP A 154 15.61 -19.12 -19.34
CA ASP A 154 14.65 -19.89 -20.15
C ASP A 154 13.79 -20.88 -19.34
N HIS A 155 13.52 -20.57 -18.06
CA HIS A 155 12.68 -21.41 -17.22
C HIS A 155 11.28 -21.58 -17.84
N PRO A 156 10.74 -22.81 -17.99
CA PRO A 156 9.47 -23.05 -18.68
C PRO A 156 8.29 -22.23 -18.14
N GLU A 157 8.23 -22.03 -16.83
CA GLU A 157 7.17 -21.22 -16.20
C GLU A 157 7.28 -19.74 -16.55
N ILE A 158 8.50 -19.20 -16.69
CA ILE A 158 8.72 -17.80 -17.09
C ILE A 158 8.23 -17.60 -18.53
N ILE A 159 8.62 -18.51 -19.43
CA ILE A 159 8.19 -18.48 -20.84
C ILE A 159 6.66 -18.58 -20.92
N LYS A 160 6.06 -19.57 -20.25
CA LYS A 160 4.60 -19.76 -20.20
C LYS A 160 3.88 -18.53 -19.66
N THR A 161 4.41 -17.93 -18.59
CA THR A 161 3.81 -16.73 -17.98
C THR A 161 3.89 -15.55 -18.94
N LYS A 162 5.05 -15.31 -19.58
CA LYS A 162 5.23 -14.26 -20.58
C LYS A 162 4.25 -14.42 -21.75
N GLU A 163 4.17 -15.61 -22.34
CA GLU A 163 3.26 -15.86 -23.47
C GLU A 163 1.79 -15.70 -23.07
N SER A 164 1.42 -16.10 -21.85
CA SER A 164 0.07 -15.84 -21.31
C SER A 164 -0.24 -14.34 -21.20
N LYS A 165 0.75 -13.52 -20.81
CA LYS A 165 0.59 -12.06 -20.77
C LYS A 165 0.51 -11.43 -22.17
N LYS A 166 1.27 -11.94 -23.15
CA LYS A 166 1.16 -11.48 -24.55
C LYS A 166 -0.20 -11.81 -25.13
N SER A 167 -0.66 -13.05 -24.98
CA SER A 167 -1.97 -13.48 -25.45
C SER A 167 -3.10 -12.65 -24.82
N LEU A 168 -2.97 -12.24 -23.56
CA LEU A 168 -3.91 -11.29 -22.95
C LEU A 168 -3.96 -9.96 -23.71
N LEU A 169 -2.80 -9.38 -24.05
CA LEU A 169 -2.70 -8.09 -24.75
C LEU A 169 -3.17 -8.14 -26.21
N GLU A 170 -3.21 -9.33 -26.81
CA GLU A 170 -3.68 -9.56 -28.19
C GLU A 170 -5.22 -9.61 -28.29
N LYS A 171 -5.93 -9.76 -27.17
CA LYS A 171 -7.40 -9.83 -27.24
C LYS A 171 -8.00 -8.48 -27.67
N PRO A 172 -9.11 -8.50 -28.44
CA PRO A 172 -9.72 -7.28 -28.98
C PRO A 172 -10.03 -6.22 -27.92
N GLU A 173 -10.48 -6.62 -26.72
CA GLU A 173 -10.84 -5.67 -25.66
C GLU A 173 -9.66 -4.84 -25.12
N PHE A 174 -8.41 -5.29 -25.30
CA PHE A 174 -7.22 -4.56 -24.84
C PHE A 174 -6.57 -3.72 -25.93
N SER A 175 -6.97 -3.87 -27.19
CA SER A 175 -6.30 -3.27 -28.36
C SER A 175 -6.10 -1.75 -28.25
N GLU A 176 -7.16 -1.01 -27.94
CA GLU A 176 -7.12 0.45 -27.81
C GLU A 176 -6.28 0.92 -26.63
N VAL A 177 -6.35 0.20 -25.51
CA VAL A 177 -5.58 0.53 -24.30
C VAL A 177 -4.09 0.19 -24.49
N GLN A 178 -3.78 -0.87 -25.21
CA GLN A 178 -2.41 -1.23 -25.58
C GLN A 178 -1.80 -0.17 -26.51
N LYS A 179 -2.54 0.32 -27.51
CA LYS A 179 -2.10 1.45 -28.36
C LYS A 179 -1.78 2.68 -27.52
N GLU A 180 -2.64 2.99 -26.55
CA GLU A 180 -2.44 4.11 -25.63
C GLU A 180 -1.21 3.92 -24.71
N TYR A 181 -1.02 2.71 -24.18
CA TYR A 181 0.17 2.37 -23.40
C TYR A 181 1.44 2.59 -24.23
N LEU A 182 1.47 2.09 -25.47
CA LEU A 182 2.60 2.27 -26.37
C LEU A 182 2.85 3.75 -26.68
N ARG A 183 1.80 4.54 -26.94
CA ARG A 183 1.89 6.01 -27.15
C ARG A 183 2.52 6.70 -25.94
N THR A 184 2.04 6.39 -24.73
CA THR A 184 2.54 6.99 -23.49
C THR A 184 3.98 6.55 -23.20
N SER A 185 4.30 5.28 -23.49
CA SER A 185 5.63 4.70 -23.25
C SER A 185 6.75 5.35 -24.08
N LYS A 186 6.41 5.90 -25.26
CA LYS A 186 7.36 6.69 -26.08
C LYS A 186 7.82 7.97 -25.39
N LYS A 187 6.97 8.59 -24.56
CA LYS A 187 7.30 9.82 -23.82
C LYS A 187 7.87 9.51 -22.43
N ARG A 188 7.43 8.41 -21.81
CA ARG A 188 7.84 8.01 -20.46
C ARG A 188 8.18 6.54 -20.42
N LYS A 189 9.40 6.22 -19.99
CA LYS A 189 9.81 4.84 -19.73
C LYS A 189 8.96 4.27 -18.58
N ASN A 190 8.29 3.14 -18.84
CA ASN A 190 7.46 2.41 -17.86
C ASN A 190 6.38 3.28 -17.18
N PRO A 191 5.42 3.84 -17.94
CA PRO A 191 4.42 4.74 -17.37
C PRO A 191 3.58 4.03 -16.29
N ASN A 192 3.09 4.79 -15.32
CA ASN A 192 2.08 4.30 -14.39
C ASN A 192 0.77 4.09 -15.16
N TRP A 193 -0.05 3.13 -14.72
CA TRP A 193 -1.30 2.83 -15.40
C TRP A 193 -2.26 4.03 -15.40
N TYR A 194 -2.23 4.83 -14.33
CA TYR A 194 -3.02 6.04 -14.21
C TYR A 194 -2.47 7.22 -15.04
N SER A 195 -1.28 7.09 -15.63
CA SER A 195 -0.73 8.08 -16.58
C SER A 195 -1.25 7.91 -18.01
N LEU A 196 -1.91 6.79 -18.32
CA LEU A 196 -2.52 6.58 -19.62
C LEU A 196 -3.66 7.58 -19.85
N TYR A 197 -3.93 7.88 -21.12
CA TYR A 197 -4.91 8.87 -21.58
C TYR A 197 -4.64 10.28 -21.04
N ASN A 198 -3.35 10.65 -20.95
CA ASN A 198 -2.89 11.92 -20.36
C ASN A 198 -3.35 12.08 -18.90
N GLY A 199 -3.44 10.98 -18.16
CA GLY A 199 -3.70 11.00 -16.74
C GLY A 199 -2.47 11.41 -15.91
N PRO A 200 -2.57 11.40 -14.57
CA PRO A 200 -1.51 11.85 -13.69
C PRO A 200 -0.19 11.11 -13.88
N ASP A 201 0.92 11.82 -13.71
CA ASP A 201 2.25 11.27 -13.97
C ASP A 201 2.82 10.44 -12.81
N ASN A 202 2.48 10.86 -11.60
CA ASN A 202 2.97 10.31 -10.35
C ASN A 202 1.87 10.37 -9.27
N LEU A 203 2.16 9.84 -8.09
CA LEU A 203 1.22 9.79 -6.98
C LEU A 203 0.79 11.18 -6.48
N GLU A 204 1.67 12.18 -6.54
CA GLU A 204 1.37 13.56 -6.16
C GLU A 204 0.31 14.17 -7.07
N GLN A 205 0.53 14.09 -8.39
CA GLN A 205 -0.45 14.54 -9.38
C GLN A 205 -1.75 13.74 -9.30
N LEU A 206 -1.68 12.44 -8.95
CA LEU A 206 -2.86 11.62 -8.73
C LEU A 206 -3.67 12.13 -7.53
N ALA A 207 -3.00 12.43 -6.41
CA ALA A 207 -3.64 13.04 -5.25
C ALA A 207 -4.23 14.42 -5.57
N GLN A 208 -3.55 15.24 -6.38
CA GLN A 208 -4.07 16.53 -6.88
C GLN A 208 -5.34 16.36 -7.69
N LYS A 209 -5.33 15.43 -8.64
CA LYS A 209 -6.52 15.12 -9.45
C LYS A 209 -7.70 14.69 -8.59
N LEU A 210 -7.45 13.89 -7.56
CA LEU A 210 -8.47 13.38 -6.64
C LEU A 210 -8.85 14.37 -5.51
N LYS A 211 -8.27 15.58 -5.50
CA LYS A 211 -8.43 16.58 -4.43
C LYS A 211 -8.05 16.03 -3.04
N LYS A 212 -7.00 15.22 -2.97
CA LYS A 212 -6.43 14.59 -1.75
C LYS A 212 -5.03 15.11 -1.38
N ASN A 213 -4.67 16.31 -1.83
CA ASN A 213 -3.34 16.93 -1.63
C ASN A 213 -2.86 16.93 -0.18
N ILE A 214 -3.73 17.37 0.74
CA ILE A 214 -3.38 17.45 2.16
C ILE A 214 -2.98 16.07 2.70
N ARG A 215 -3.65 15.01 2.25
CA ARG A 215 -3.31 13.64 2.68
C ARG A 215 -1.97 13.17 2.11
N TYR A 216 -1.65 13.58 0.89
CA TYR A 216 -0.35 13.30 0.29
C TYR A 216 0.77 14.06 1.04
N GLU A 217 0.61 15.35 1.29
CA GLU A 217 1.61 16.16 1.98
C GLU A 217 1.85 15.73 3.42
N PHE A 218 0.79 15.67 4.23
CA PHE A 218 0.93 15.46 5.68
C PHE A 218 1.19 14.01 6.07
N PHE A 219 0.71 13.05 5.29
CA PHE A 219 0.84 11.64 5.64
C PHE A 219 1.89 10.97 4.76
N TYR A 220 1.76 11.07 3.44
CA TYR A 220 2.69 10.36 2.55
C TYR A 220 4.11 10.95 2.60
N ARG A 221 4.29 12.27 2.39
CA ARG A 221 5.62 12.90 2.35
C ARG A 221 6.32 12.85 3.71
N LYS A 222 5.64 13.25 4.79
CA LYS A 222 6.17 13.21 6.17
C LYS A 222 6.62 11.81 6.59
N TYR A 223 5.86 10.77 6.26
CA TYR A 223 6.29 9.39 6.58
C TYR A 223 7.41 8.91 5.65
N SER A 224 7.43 9.32 4.38
CA SER A 224 8.52 8.96 3.46
C SER A 224 9.87 9.49 3.92
N GLU A 225 9.93 10.70 4.49
CA GLU A 225 11.15 11.27 5.08
C GLU A 225 11.67 10.48 6.29
N ASN A 226 10.81 9.78 7.02
CA ASN A 226 11.21 8.93 8.15
C ASN A 226 11.68 7.54 7.70
N VAL A 227 11.33 7.13 6.47
CA VAL A 227 11.54 5.77 5.95
C VAL A 227 12.77 5.68 5.04
N HIS A 228 13.11 6.76 4.34
CA HIS A 228 14.43 6.87 3.72
C HIS A 228 15.45 7.07 4.86
N GLY A 229 16.48 6.22 4.94
CA GLY A 229 17.56 6.28 5.96
C GLY A 229 18.40 7.56 5.98
N LEU A 230 17.87 8.64 5.43
CA LEU A 230 18.40 10.00 5.39
C LEU A 230 18.18 10.76 6.72
N ASN A 231 17.35 10.24 7.62
CA ASN A 231 17.05 10.86 8.92
C ASN A 231 17.43 9.96 10.13
N LEU A 232 18.56 9.25 10.07
CA LEU A 232 19.06 8.42 11.19
C LEU A 232 19.28 9.22 12.47
N THR A 233 19.54 10.52 12.36
CA THR A 233 19.68 11.44 13.51
C THR A 233 18.39 11.60 14.31
N LYS A 234 17.21 11.27 13.75
CA LYS A 234 15.94 11.23 14.51
C LYS A 234 15.92 10.12 15.55
N GLY A 235 16.74 9.08 15.40
CA GLY A 235 16.92 8.04 16.40
C GLY A 235 17.76 8.48 17.59
N MET A 236 18.21 9.75 17.66
CA MET A 236 18.97 10.30 18.78
C MET A 236 18.15 11.39 19.48
N VAL A 237 18.10 11.33 20.81
CA VAL A 237 17.61 12.41 21.68
C VAL A 237 18.81 12.99 22.41
N TYR A 238 19.03 14.30 22.28
CA TYR A 238 20.05 14.99 23.08
C TYR A 238 19.48 15.29 24.47
N VAL A 239 20.08 14.72 25.50
CA VAL A 239 19.74 14.97 26.90
C VAL A 239 20.88 15.79 27.51
N GLY A 240 20.60 17.05 27.84
CA GLY A 240 21.60 17.99 28.37
C GLY A 240 22.61 18.49 27.33
N ASN A 241 23.72 19.09 27.81
CA ASN A 241 24.66 19.79 26.93
C ASN A 241 25.60 18.88 26.11
N ASP A 242 25.75 17.58 26.40
CA ASP A 242 26.75 16.74 25.72
C ASP A 242 26.41 15.22 25.61
N SER A 243 25.19 14.77 25.90
CA SER A 243 24.85 13.33 25.81
C SER A 243 23.71 13.06 24.82
N ALA A 244 23.93 12.13 23.90
CA ALA A 244 22.92 11.64 22.97
C ALA A 244 22.46 10.23 23.40
N GLN A 245 21.17 10.05 23.61
CA GLN A 245 20.53 8.76 23.86
C GLN A 245 19.86 8.26 22.58
N ILE A 246 19.81 6.94 22.40
CA ILE A 246 19.14 6.32 21.25
C ILE A 246 17.66 6.13 21.58
N ILE A 247 16.77 6.50 20.66
CA ILE A 247 15.33 6.23 20.78
C ILE A 247 15.09 4.72 20.71
N GLN A 248 14.20 4.23 21.58
CA GLN A 248 13.79 2.83 21.62
C GLN A 248 13.23 2.36 20.27
N ILE A 249 13.55 1.11 19.90
CA ILE A 249 13.04 0.46 18.68
C ILE A 249 11.51 0.35 18.71
N ARG A 250 10.93 0.17 19.91
CA ARG A 250 9.48 0.08 20.14
C ARG A 250 8.91 1.40 20.67
N ASP A 251 9.20 2.49 19.98
CA ASP A 251 8.62 3.79 20.28
C ASP A 251 7.12 3.86 19.96
N PHE A 252 6.36 4.45 20.87
CA PHE A 252 4.91 4.58 20.77
C PHE A 252 4.45 6.02 20.45
N GLU A 253 5.35 7.01 20.34
CA GLU A 253 5.04 8.45 20.19
C GLU A 253 3.95 8.73 19.14
N HIS A 254 3.94 7.97 18.05
CA HIS A 254 3.04 8.18 16.92
C HIS A 254 1.87 7.21 16.79
N THR A 255 1.64 6.34 17.79
CA THR A 255 0.60 5.29 17.73
C THR A 255 -0.77 5.88 17.43
N GLN A 256 -1.15 6.97 18.11
CA GLN A 256 -2.45 7.62 17.92
C GLN A 256 -2.63 8.16 16.50
N ASN A 257 -1.59 8.82 15.95
CA ASN A 257 -1.63 9.38 14.60
C ASN A 257 -1.75 8.29 13.53
N VAL A 258 -0.99 7.20 13.65
CA VAL A 258 -1.08 6.06 12.73
C VAL A 258 -2.48 5.45 12.78
N THR A 259 -3.02 5.26 13.98
CA THR A 259 -4.38 4.71 14.19
C THR A 259 -5.43 5.59 13.52
N PHE A 260 -5.41 6.89 13.82
CA PHE A 260 -6.35 7.84 13.25
C PHE A 260 -6.31 7.88 11.72
N ASN A 261 -5.10 7.96 11.15
CA ASN A 261 -4.93 8.02 9.70
C ASN A 261 -5.43 6.76 9.00
N THR A 262 -5.10 5.58 9.56
CA THR A 262 -5.56 4.29 9.03
C THR A 262 -7.09 4.21 9.06
N ALA A 263 -7.72 4.50 10.21
CA ALA A 263 -9.17 4.50 10.35
C ALA A 263 -9.85 5.49 9.40
N SER A 264 -9.35 6.72 9.31
CA SER A 264 -9.88 7.79 8.44
C SER A 264 -9.83 7.41 6.96
N LEU A 265 -8.72 6.79 6.52
CA LEU A 265 -8.54 6.31 5.16
C LEU A 265 -9.51 5.17 4.82
N LEU A 266 -9.63 4.19 5.72
CA LEU A 266 -10.53 3.04 5.54
C LEU A 266 -12.00 3.46 5.47
N LEU A 267 -12.45 4.31 6.39
CA LEU A 267 -13.83 4.78 6.42
C LEU A 267 -14.18 5.56 5.14
N GLU A 268 -13.26 6.38 4.63
CA GLU A 268 -13.47 7.07 3.36
C GLU A 268 -13.61 6.09 2.20
N ILE A 269 -12.66 5.15 2.05
CA ILE A 269 -12.71 4.21 0.92
C ILE A 269 -13.92 3.27 1.02
N TYR A 270 -14.38 2.91 2.22
CA TYR A 270 -15.60 2.13 2.40
C TYR A 270 -16.82 2.89 1.87
N ASN A 271 -16.98 4.16 2.25
CA ASN A 271 -18.08 4.98 1.74
C ASN A 271 -18.02 5.13 0.21
N ILE A 272 -16.85 5.32 -0.39
CA ILE A 272 -16.69 5.43 -1.86
C ILE A 272 -17.02 4.09 -2.53
N PHE A 273 -16.43 3.00 -2.05
CA PHE A 273 -16.55 1.67 -2.63
C PHE A 273 -17.99 1.16 -2.56
N ILE A 274 -18.63 1.26 -1.40
CA ILE A 274 -20.04 0.85 -1.21
C ILE A 274 -20.94 1.62 -2.16
N ARG A 275 -20.86 2.96 -2.18
CA ARG A 275 -21.71 3.79 -3.04
C ARG A 275 -21.57 3.47 -4.52
N LYS A 276 -20.39 3.05 -4.96
CA LYS A 276 -20.11 2.76 -6.37
C LYS A 276 -20.45 1.33 -6.76
N ARG A 277 -20.28 0.37 -5.86
CA ARG A 277 -20.28 -1.05 -6.22
C ARG A 277 -21.37 -1.89 -5.57
N VAL A 278 -21.79 -1.55 -4.36
CA VAL A 278 -22.83 -2.24 -3.57
C VAL A 278 -23.72 -1.22 -2.83
N PRO A 279 -24.33 -0.25 -3.54
CA PRO A 279 -25.04 0.88 -2.93
C PRO A 279 -26.19 0.46 -2.01
N GLU A 280 -26.79 -0.71 -2.26
CA GLU A 280 -27.83 -1.31 -1.43
C GLU A 280 -27.36 -1.63 0.00
N LYS A 281 -26.05 -1.67 0.26
CA LYS A 281 -25.43 -1.94 1.56
C LYS A 281 -25.07 -0.68 2.37
N LEU A 282 -25.48 0.49 1.88
CA LEU A 282 -25.15 1.77 2.52
C LEU A 282 -25.75 1.91 3.92
N ASP A 283 -26.93 1.36 4.15
CA ASP A 283 -27.60 1.45 5.45
C ASP A 283 -26.98 0.50 6.48
N GLU A 284 -26.55 -0.70 6.09
CA GLU A 284 -25.75 -1.57 6.94
C GLU A 284 -24.44 -0.90 7.36
N TYR A 285 -23.75 -0.24 6.42
CA TYR A 285 -22.54 0.54 6.74
C TYR A 285 -22.79 1.69 7.69
N ARG A 286 -23.88 2.45 7.51
CA ARG A 286 -24.23 3.55 8.42
C ARG A 286 -24.52 3.03 9.83
N LYS A 287 -25.28 1.94 9.95
CA LYS A 287 -25.59 1.31 11.25
C LYS A 287 -24.33 0.84 11.95
N TRP A 288 -23.43 0.18 11.22
CA TRP A 288 -22.15 -0.25 11.77
C TRP A 288 -21.26 0.95 12.16
N TYR A 289 -21.14 1.97 11.31
CA TYR A 289 -20.32 3.14 11.63
C TYR A 289 -20.73 3.80 12.96
N LEU A 290 -22.03 3.82 13.27
CA LEU A 290 -22.51 4.36 14.55
C LEU A 290 -21.97 3.60 15.78
N THR A 291 -21.64 2.31 15.66
CA THR A 291 -21.10 1.52 16.79
C THR A 291 -19.66 1.89 17.13
N ILE A 292 -18.86 2.30 16.14
CA ILE A 292 -17.44 2.67 16.32
C ILE A 292 -17.21 4.20 16.31
N ARG A 293 -18.23 5.00 15.98
CA ARG A 293 -18.10 6.44 15.73
C ARG A 293 -17.48 7.19 16.90
N ASN A 294 -17.88 6.87 18.13
CA ASN A 294 -17.37 7.58 19.30
C ASN A 294 -15.89 7.28 19.51
N ASP A 295 -15.48 6.02 19.43
CA ASP A 295 -14.07 5.61 19.52
C ASP A 295 -13.22 6.29 18.44
N TYR A 296 -13.70 6.33 17.20
CA TYR A 296 -13.03 7.01 16.10
C TYR A 296 -12.91 8.53 16.32
N LEU A 297 -13.99 9.19 16.75
CA LEU A 297 -13.97 10.65 16.97
C LEU A 297 -13.12 11.05 18.17
N ASP A 298 -13.04 10.19 19.19
CA ASP A 298 -12.23 10.45 20.39
C ASP A 298 -10.73 10.48 20.07
N LEU A 299 -10.26 9.79 19.02
CA LEU A 299 -8.88 9.88 18.52
C LEU A 299 -8.45 11.30 18.14
N ASN A 300 -9.37 12.18 17.77
CA ASN A 300 -9.05 13.58 17.43
C ASN A 300 -9.27 14.55 18.59
N LYS A 301 -10.07 14.15 19.58
CA LYS A 301 -10.48 15.05 20.67
C LYS A 301 -9.58 14.94 21.90
N ARG A 302 -9.02 13.76 22.14
CA ARG A 302 -8.19 13.49 23.31
C ARG A 302 -6.74 13.31 22.88
N ASN A 303 -5.80 13.82 23.66
CA ASN A 303 -4.41 13.44 23.52
C ASN A 303 -4.12 12.25 24.44
N TYR A 304 -4.13 11.03 23.91
CA TYR A 304 -3.88 9.81 24.70
C TYR A 304 -2.40 9.66 25.04
N ILE A 305 -1.54 10.22 24.20
CA ILE A 305 -0.09 10.19 24.35
C ILE A 305 0.37 11.60 24.72
N ASN A 306 0.34 11.90 26.02
CA ASN A 306 0.81 13.17 26.54
C ASN A 306 2.17 12.95 27.21
N TYR A 307 3.25 13.03 26.44
CA TYR A 307 4.60 12.94 27.01
C TYR A 307 5.13 14.34 27.25
N LYS A 308 5.49 14.65 28.50
CA LYS A 308 6.47 15.71 28.75
C LYS A 308 7.82 15.14 28.30
N LYS A 309 8.39 15.69 27.23
CA LYS A 309 9.80 15.45 26.90
C LYS A 309 10.68 16.01 28.01
#